data_AF-A0A5B8RYD9-F1
#
_entry.id   AF-A0A5B8RYD9-F1
#
_cell.length_a   1.000
_cell.length_b   1.000
_cell.length_c   1.000
_cell.angle_alpha   90.00
_cell.angle_beta   90.00
_cell.angle_gamma   90.00
#
_symmetry.space_group_name_H-M   'P 1'
#
loop_
_entity.id
_entity.type
_entity.pdbx_description
1 polymer ?
#
loop_
_entity_poly.entity_id
_entity_poly.type
_entity_poly.pdbx_seq_one_letter_code
_entity_poly.pdbx_strand_id
1 'polypeptide(L)'
;MWFLGAGASAAAGIPTAGDMIWEFKQKLFVSQRRAPPEMVADLSAPGVRQHLQSHIDSTNSLPAEGASNEYSVIFEKVFPAEADRRAYLDAKVSGAKPSYGHVALAALMKADHTRIVWTTNFDPLVADACAKVFDGTGALTSVAFGVGPEIARKAMADGRWPIEVKLHGDFRWRQLKNTDDELRHQDRELRAALVDSCRRSGLIVCGYSGRDDSIMDTLEEAAAIPGAFPAGLFWLHRGDGSPYERVTALLERAHAHGIETGLVRVQSFDEGLRDLVRLVSKLDAKSLEAFGKQREIKTAAPAIVGKAHWPVVRLNALRVAQMPTVFRRVVCKVGGTGEVRQAVEAAGVDVLAARTRPGVLAFGADADIHKAFAPFDVAEFDLASIEPRRLRYDSAERGLLRDAVVRALCRHRGLGRIRKRTTDLLYPISVYEPGLQELKKHVPPLGGSVPKYPNLQWREGCAVRIEWAADSLWLLLEPGPIFLTLTAETRFAASGFGRERTFKRYNQKLDSLVDFWSSYLYGDGEEVHALGVSTGVDAAFRFGQRTGFTRRAGA
;
A
#
# COMPACT_ATOMS: atom_id res chain seq x y z
N MET A 1 -17.52 11.83 -11.20
CA MET A 1 -16.27 12.32 -11.83
C MET A 1 -15.27 12.67 -10.73
N TRP A 2 -13.98 12.82 -11.07
CA TRP A 2 -12.92 13.18 -10.12
C TRP A 2 -12.29 14.52 -10.46
N PHE A 3 -11.86 15.24 -9.43
CA PHE A 3 -10.93 16.37 -9.52
C PHE A 3 -9.67 16.06 -8.71
N LEU A 4 -8.52 16.04 -9.36
CA LEU A 4 -7.23 15.75 -8.73
C LEU A 4 -6.38 17.01 -8.61
N GLY A 5 -5.80 17.21 -7.43
CA GLY A 5 -4.74 18.20 -7.21
C GLY A 5 -3.40 17.54 -6.90
N ALA A 6 -2.38 18.37 -6.61
CA ALA A 6 -0.99 17.93 -6.44
C ALA A 6 -0.81 16.85 -5.34
N GLY A 7 -1.69 16.84 -4.34
CA GLY A 7 -1.69 15.83 -3.29
C GLY A 7 -1.97 14.39 -3.77
N ALA A 8 -2.60 14.22 -4.94
CA ALA A 8 -2.79 12.90 -5.55
C ALA A 8 -1.46 12.29 -6.03
N SER A 9 -0.53 13.13 -6.48
CA SER A 9 0.78 12.73 -7.00
C SER A 9 1.86 12.56 -5.93
N ALA A 10 1.57 12.93 -4.67
CA ALA A 10 2.53 12.86 -3.56
C ALA A 10 3.08 11.44 -3.31
N ALA A 11 2.22 10.42 -3.35
CA ALA A 11 2.63 9.02 -3.17
C ALA A 11 3.45 8.45 -4.35
N ALA A 12 3.48 9.16 -5.48
CA ALA A 12 4.34 8.85 -6.62
C ALA A 12 5.72 9.51 -6.53
N GLY A 13 5.99 10.26 -5.45
CA GLY A 13 7.26 10.94 -5.21
C GLY A 13 7.31 12.38 -5.74
N ILE A 14 6.22 12.90 -6.29
CA ILE A 14 6.13 14.29 -6.76
C ILE A 14 5.77 15.18 -5.55
N PRO A 15 6.61 16.16 -5.17
CA PRO A 15 6.33 17.02 -4.03
C PRO A 15 5.08 17.88 -4.28
N THR A 16 4.32 18.16 -3.22
CA THR A 16 3.18 19.07 -3.31
C THR A 16 3.64 20.53 -3.38
N ALA A 17 2.75 21.45 -3.77
CA ALA A 17 3.04 22.88 -3.71
C ALA A 17 3.47 23.33 -2.29
N GLY A 18 2.88 22.74 -1.24
CA GLY A 18 3.29 22.98 0.14
C GLY A 18 4.71 22.50 0.45
N ASP A 19 5.08 21.30 -0.01
CA ASP A 19 6.45 20.78 0.16
C ASP A 19 7.48 21.66 -0.57
N MET A 20 7.14 22.08 -1.79
CA MET A 20 7.98 22.98 -2.58
C MET A 20 8.16 24.36 -1.94
N ILE A 21 7.10 24.94 -1.34
CA ILE A 21 7.21 26.21 -0.59
C ILE A 21 8.28 26.10 0.49
N TRP A 22 8.28 25.03 1.28
CA TRP A 22 9.28 24.84 2.33
C TRP A 22 10.70 24.65 1.78
N GLU A 23 10.86 23.91 0.68
CA GLU A 23 12.15 23.81 -0.03
C GLU A 23 12.63 25.19 -0.51
N PHE A 24 11.73 26.01 -1.05
CA PHE A 24 12.07 27.35 -1.52
C PHE A 24 12.44 28.30 -0.38
N LYS A 25 11.69 28.28 0.73
CA LYS A 25 12.03 29.05 1.95
C LYS A 25 13.42 28.67 2.48
N GLN A 26 13.75 27.38 2.48
CA GLN A 26 15.08 26.89 2.84
C GLN A 26 16.18 27.46 1.93
N LYS A 27 15.97 27.41 0.60
CA LYS A 27 16.92 27.95 -0.38
C LYS A 27 17.12 29.46 -0.21
N LEU A 28 16.05 30.22 0.01
CA LEU A 28 16.13 31.66 0.29
C LEU A 28 16.91 31.93 1.58
N PHE A 29 16.62 31.20 2.65
CA PHE A 29 17.31 31.35 3.92
C PHE A 29 18.81 31.10 3.80
N VAL A 30 19.20 29.95 3.22
CA VAL A 30 20.61 29.57 3.01
C VAL A 30 21.32 30.62 2.16
N SER A 31 20.69 31.07 1.06
CA SER A 31 21.27 32.08 0.19
C SER A 31 21.42 33.46 0.85
N GLN A 32 20.43 33.90 1.63
CA GLN A 32 20.41 35.25 2.20
C GLN A 32 21.23 35.37 3.50
N ARG A 33 21.20 34.34 4.35
CA ARG A 33 21.95 34.29 5.61
C ARG A 33 23.35 33.73 5.46
N ARG A 34 23.70 33.18 4.28
CA ARG A 34 24.94 32.41 4.06
C ARG A 34 25.12 31.31 5.11
N ALA A 35 24.01 30.72 5.54
CA ALA A 35 24.00 29.68 6.55
C ALA A 35 24.38 28.32 5.93
N PRO A 36 25.06 27.44 6.67
CA PRO A 36 25.34 26.08 6.21
C PRO A 36 24.02 25.32 5.99
N PRO A 37 23.82 24.63 4.83
CA PRO A 37 22.59 23.91 4.52
C PRO A 37 22.19 22.87 5.58
N GLU A 38 23.17 22.30 6.28
CA GLU A 38 23.01 21.30 7.34
C GLU A 38 22.17 21.82 8.51
N MET A 39 22.21 23.13 8.78
CA MET A 39 21.47 23.79 9.87
C MET A 39 19.96 23.69 9.71
N VAL A 40 19.48 23.60 8.46
CA VAL A 40 18.05 23.57 8.12
C VAL A 40 17.69 22.36 7.28
N ALA A 41 18.51 21.30 7.29
CA ALA A 41 18.36 20.15 6.40
C ALA A 41 17.04 19.37 6.60
N ASP A 42 16.54 19.30 7.83
CA ASP A 42 15.32 18.57 8.17
C ASP A 42 14.07 19.46 8.12
N LEU A 43 13.44 19.55 6.93
CA LEU A 43 12.17 20.24 6.73
C LEU A 43 10.96 19.54 7.38
N SER A 44 11.13 18.38 8.00
CA SER A 44 10.06 17.74 8.79
C SER A 44 10.01 18.24 10.23
N ALA A 45 11.10 18.83 10.74
CA ALA A 45 11.18 19.34 12.09
C ALA A 45 10.40 20.66 12.25
N PRO A 46 9.45 20.77 13.20
CA PRO A 46 8.67 21.99 13.42
C PRO A 46 9.53 23.21 13.75
N GLY A 47 10.61 23.03 14.53
CA GLY A 47 11.53 24.12 14.88
C GLY A 47 12.28 24.68 13.66
N VAL A 48 12.66 23.83 12.71
CA VAL A 48 13.30 24.27 11.45
C VAL A 48 12.31 25.08 10.61
N ARG A 49 11.06 24.60 10.47
CA ARG A 49 10.00 25.34 9.76
C ARG A 49 9.72 26.70 10.39
N GLN A 50 9.60 26.74 11.72
CA GLN A 50 9.39 27.98 12.44
C GLN A 50 10.54 28.96 12.21
N HIS A 51 11.78 28.48 12.25
CA HIS A 51 12.96 29.31 12.01
C HIS A 51 12.99 29.88 10.58
N LEU A 52 12.71 29.04 9.58
CA LEU A 52 12.58 29.48 8.19
C LEU A 52 11.45 30.50 8.03
N GLN A 53 10.30 30.26 8.67
CA GLN A 53 9.15 31.15 8.59
C GLN A 53 9.45 32.52 9.20
N SER A 54 10.06 32.57 10.40
CA SER A 54 10.47 33.83 11.03
C SER A 54 11.41 34.67 10.15
N HIS A 55 12.27 34.02 9.36
CA HIS A 55 13.12 34.72 8.40
C HIS A 55 12.32 35.30 7.23
N ILE A 56 11.36 34.55 6.69
CA ILE A 56 10.46 35.03 5.63
C ILE A 56 9.63 36.21 6.15
N ASP A 57 9.05 36.10 7.33
CA ASP A 57 8.24 37.16 7.95
C ASP A 57 9.07 38.43 8.25
N SER A 58 10.37 38.28 8.55
CA SER A 58 11.28 39.42 8.71
C SER A 58 11.59 40.15 7.39
N THR A 59 11.24 39.55 6.25
CA THR A 59 11.47 40.09 4.92
C THR A 59 10.16 40.69 4.38
N ASN A 60 9.97 42.01 4.50
CA ASN A 60 8.75 42.75 4.08
C ASN A 60 8.32 42.60 2.59
N SER A 61 9.07 41.85 1.77
CA SER A 61 8.79 41.65 0.34
C SER A 61 8.24 40.26 0.00
N LEU A 62 8.06 39.39 1.00
CA LEU A 62 7.58 38.02 0.81
C LEU A 62 6.21 37.81 1.48
N PRO A 63 5.35 36.97 0.90
CA PRO A 63 4.01 36.71 1.42
C PRO A 63 4.06 35.92 2.74
N ALA A 64 3.06 36.17 3.59
CA ALA A 64 2.85 35.43 4.83
C ALA A 64 2.50 33.95 4.57
N GLU A 65 2.72 33.11 5.57
CA GLU A 65 2.38 31.69 5.50
C GLU A 65 0.89 31.50 5.20
N GLY A 66 0.59 30.68 4.17
CA GLY A 66 -0.78 30.36 3.80
C GLY A 66 -1.46 31.36 2.86
N ALA A 67 -0.78 32.44 2.46
CA ALA A 67 -1.31 33.35 1.44
C ALA A 67 -1.55 32.63 0.10
N SER A 68 -2.58 33.02 -0.66
CA SER A 68 -2.93 32.36 -1.94
C SER A 68 -1.82 32.49 -2.99
N ASN A 69 -1.06 33.58 -2.97
CA ASN A 69 0.07 33.83 -3.87
C ASN A 69 1.44 33.35 -3.33
N GLU A 70 1.47 32.70 -2.16
CA GLU A 70 2.70 32.30 -1.47
C GLU A 70 3.62 31.47 -2.36
N TYR A 71 3.08 30.42 -2.98
CA TYR A 71 3.81 29.53 -3.88
C TYR A 71 4.46 30.31 -5.03
N SER A 72 3.67 31.07 -5.78
CA SER A 72 4.11 31.74 -7.00
C SER A 72 5.20 32.78 -6.73
N VAL A 73 5.02 33.62 -5.71
CA VAL A 73 5.97 34.68 -5.37
C VAL A 73 7.28 34.11 -4.85
N ILE A 74 7.23 33.11 -3.97
CA ILE A 74 8.45 32.48 -3.44
C ILE A 74 9.18 31.70 -4.54
N PHE A 75 8.47 31.01 -5.43
CA PHE A 75 9.07 30.27 -6.54
C PHE A 75 9.79 31.20 -7.51
N GLU A 76 9.18 32.34 -7.87
CA GLU A 76 9.81 33.39 -8.69
C GLU A 76 11.03 34.02 -8.02
N LYS A 77 10.99 34.15 -6.69
CA LYS A 77 12.13 34.70 -5.95
C LYS A 77 13.33 33.75 -5.97
N VAL A 78 13.10 32.45 -5.84
CA VAL A 78 14.18 31.43 -5.87
C VAL A 78 14.68 31.21 -7.29
N PHE A 79 13.79 31.20 -8.28
CA PHE A 79 14.12 30.98 -9.68
C PHE A 79 13.53 32.10 -10.55
N PRO A 80 14.26 33.22 -10.71
CA PRO A 80 13.77 34.35 -11.50
C PRO A 80 13.55 33.99 -12.98
N ALA A 81 14.42 33.14 -13.54
CA ALA A 81 14.30 32.71 -14.92
C ALA A 81 13.21 31.64 -15.10
N GLU A 82 12.36 31.81 -16.11
CA GLU A 82 11.30 30.84 -16.45
C GLU A 82 11.87 29.47 -16.84
N ALA A 83 13.03 29.45 -17.50
CA ALA A 83 13.72 28.22 -17.88
C ALA A 83 14.12 27.37 -16.66
N ASP A 84 14.64 28.00 -15.60
CA ASP A 84 15.06 27.30 -14.38
C ASP A 84 13.86 26.74 -13.61
N ARG A 85 12.75 27.49 -13.58
CA ARG A 85 11.49 27.01 -12.99
C ARG A 85 11.01 25.74 -13.69
N ARG A 86 11.06 25.67 -15.01
CA ARG A 86 10.70 24.42 -15.71
C ARG A 86 11.72 23.32 -15.50
N ALA A 87 13.02 23.60 -15.61
CA ALA A 87 14.03 22.58 -15.36
C ALA A 87 13.87 21.95 -13.97
N TYR A 88 13.53 22.76 -12.96
CA TYR A 88 13.21 22.30 -11.62
C TYR A 88 11.96 21.39 -11.59
N LEU A 89 10.84 21.80 -12.18
CA LEU A 89 9.61 21.00 -12.19
C LEU A 89 9.77 19.71 -13.00
N ASP A 90 10.38 19.78 -14.18
CA ASP A 90 10.69 18.63 -15.04
C ASP A 90 11.55 17.62 -14.26
N ALA A 91 12.55 18.09 -13.51
CA ALA A 91 13.37 17.22 -12.66
C ALA A 91 12.59 16.56 -11.52
N LYS A 92 11.57 17.23 -10.95
CA LYS A 92 10.73 16.65 -9.87
C LYS A 92 9.70 15.64 -10.39
N VAL A 93 9.28 15.77 -11.65
CA VAL A 93 8.34 14.83 -12.29
C VAL A 93 9.08 13.68 -12.99
N SER A 94 10.29 13.92 -13.46
CA SER A 94 11.10 12.90 -14.15
C SER A 94 11.30 11.65 -13.31
N GLY A 95 11.04 10.49 -13.90
CA GLY A 95 11.17 9.19 -13.24
C GLY A 95 10.08 8.85 -12.23
N ALA A 96 9.11 9.75 -11.98
CA ALA A 96 7.94 9.43 -11.17
C ALA A 96 7.13 8.31 -11.84
N LYS A 97 6.61 7.40 -11.03
CA LYS A 97 5.79 6.27 -11.49
C LYS A 97 4.44 6.32 -10.81
N PRO A 98 3.35 5.93 -11.52
CA PRO A 98 2.01 5.90 -10.94
C PRO A 98 2.00 5.18 -9.60
N SER A 99 1.33 5.76 -8.61
CA SER A 99 1.12 5.15 -7.28
C SER A 99 -0.06 4.17 -7.30
N TYR A 100 -0.39 3.56 -6.15
CA TYR A 100 -1.54 2.66 -6.09
C TYR A 100 -2.84 3.38 -6.42
N GLY A 101 -3.03 4.62 -5.93
CA GLY A 101 -4.22 5.42 -6.20
C GLY A 101 -4.44 5.68 -7.68
N HIS A 102 -3.37 5.92 -8.45
CA HIS A 102 -3.46 6.13 -9.90
C HIS A 102 -3.92 4.85 -10.63
N VAL A 103 -3.36 3.70 -10.25
CA VAL A 103 -3.74 2.40 -10.83
C VAL A 103 -5.18 2.02 -10.44
N ALA A 104 -5.58 2.31 -9.20
CA ALA A 104 -6.95 2.14 -8.73
C ALA A 104 -7.94 3.02 -9.49
N LEU A 105 -7.60 4.29 -9.71
CA LEU A 105 -8.40 5.20 -10.52
C LEU A 105 -8.53 4.71 -11.96
N ALA A 106 -7.43 4.27 -12.58
CA ALA A 106 -7.46 3.67 -13.91
C ALA A 106 -8.34 2.40 -13.97
N ALA A 107 -8.35 1.56 -12.93
CA ALA A 107 -9.24 0.41 -12.83
C ALA A 107 -10.71 0.82 -12.73
N LEU A 108 -11.02 1.88 -11.97
CA LEU A 108 -12.37 2.48 -11.91
C LEU A 108 -12.79 3.05 -13.28
N MET A 109 -11.86 3.66 -14.01
CA MET A 109 -12.11 4.14 -15.37
C MET A 109 -12.38 2.98 -16.33
N LYS A 110 -11.61 1.87 -16.25
CA LYS A 110 -11.84 0.65 -17.05
C LYS A 110 -13.24 0.07 -16.84
N ALA A 111 -13.72 0.14 -15.60
CA ALA A 111 -15.00 -0.42 -15.17
C ALA A 111 -16.19 0.55 -15.34
N ASP A 112 -16.01 1.69 -16.04
CA ASP A 112 -17.01 2.75 -16.23
C ASP A 112 -17.56 3.36 -14.91
N HIS A 113 -16.84 3.18 -13.80
CA HIS A 113 -17.14 3.86 -12.53
C HIS A 113 -16.57 5.28 -12.48
N THR A 114 -15.68 5.64 -13.41
CA THR A 114 -15.13 6.98 -13.54
C THR A 114 -14.97 7.34 -15.01
N ARG A 115 -15.83 8.23 -15.49
CA ARG A 115 -15.82 8.69 -16.89
C ARG A 115 -14.87 9.85 -17.16
N ILE A 116 -14.74 10.77 -16.20
CA ILE A 116 -13.98 12.02 -16.34
C ILE A 116 -13.10 12.25 -15.12
N VAL A 117 -11.84 12.60 -15.38
CA VAL A 117 -10.87 13.09 -14.41
C VAL A 117 -10.45 14.50 -14.83
N TRP A 118 -10.76 15.48 -14.00
CA TRP A 118 -10.22 16.84 -14.07
C TRP A 118 -8.99 16.92 -13.19
N THR A 119 -7.96 17.63 -13.63
CA THR A 119 -6.75 17.78 -12.83
C THR A 119 -6.03 19.10 -13.06
N THR A 120 -5.42 19.62 -12.00
CA THR A 120 -4.45 20.72 -12.09
C THR A 120 -3.00 20.22 -12.18
N ASN A 121 -2.80 18.91 -12.13
CA ASN A 121 -1.49 18.30 -12.23
C ASN A 121 -1.06 18.20 -13.69
N PHE A 122 0.21 18.50 -13.95
CA PHE A 122 0.82 18.39 -15.28
C PHE A 122 1.47 17.02 -15.50
N ASP A 123 1.75 16.26 -14.44
CA ASP A 123 2.39 14.95 -14.50
C ASP A 123 1.59 13.91 -15.33
N PRO A 124 2.25 12.91 -15.94
CA PRO A 124 1.59 11.92 -16.79
C PRO A 124 0.97 10.75 -16.00
N LEU A 125 0.88 10.81 -14.67
CA LEU A 125 0.68 9.60 -13.86
C LEU A 125 -0.69 8.92 -14.05
N VAL A 126 -1.75 9.69 -14.31
CA VAL A 126 -3.08 9.15 -14.64
C VAL A 126 -3.04 8.44 -15.99
N ALA A 127 -2.45 9.07 -17.01
CA ALA A 127 -2.28 8.49 -18.34
C ALA A 127 -1.42 7.22 -18.32
N ASP A 128 -0.29 7.24 -17.60
CA ASP A 128 0.59 6.09 -17.42
C ASP A 128 -0.10 4.93 -16.68
N ALA A 129 -0.95 5.24 -15.70
CA ALA A 129 -1.75 4.22 -15.03
C ALA A 129 -2.79 3.60 -15.95
N CYS A 130 -3.48 4.42 -16.74
CA CYS A 130 -4.42 3.95 -17.76
C CYS A 130 -3.71 3.06 -18.79
N ALA A 131 -2.55 3.47 -19.29
CA ALA A 131 -1.76 2.68 -20.23
C ALA A 131 -1.43 1.28 -19.69
N LYS A 132 -1.10 1.17 -18.39
CA LYS A 132 -0.83 -0.11 -17.72
C LYS A 132 -2.06 -0.96 -17.49
N VAL A 133 -3.22 -0.34 -17.21
CA VAL A 133 -4.45 -1.05 -16.86
C VAL A 133 -5.27 -1.44 -18.09
N PHE A 134 -5.17 -0.65 -19.16
CA PHE A 134 -5.88 -0.87 -20.42
C PHE A 134 -5.09 -1.71 -21.43
N ASP A 135 -3.86 -2.11 -21.10
CA ASP A 135 -2.93 -2.80 -22.00
C ASP A 135 -2.65 -2.02 -23.30
N GLY A 136 -2.64 -0.68 -23.21
CA GLY A 136 -2.41 0.23 -24.35
C GLY A 136 -2.78 1.69 -24.06
N THR A 137 -2.32 2.61 -24.90
CA THR A 137 -2.50 4.07 -24.72
C THR A 137 -3.74 4.65 -25.39
N GLY A 138 -4.41 3.90 -26.28
CA GLY A 138 -5.48 4.43 -27.14
C GLY A 138 -6.86 4.59 -26.50
N ALA A 139 -7.10 3.99 -25.33
CA ALA A 139 -8.42 3.99 -24.69
C ALA A 139 -8.70 5.25 -23.86
N LEU A 140 -7.67 5.94 -23.34
CA LEU A 140 -7.84 7.20 -22.62
C LEU A 140 -7.82 8.37 -23.61
N THR A 141 -8.84 9.22 -23.58
CA THR A 141 -8.77 10.53 -24.22
C THR A 141 -8.13 11.52 -23.24
N SER A 142 -6.83 11.78 -23.38
CA SER A 142 -6.12 12.78 -22.56
C SER A 142 -6.05 14.11 -23.29
N VAL A 143 -6.63 15.15 -22.69
CA VAL A 143 -6.63 16.52 -23.21
C VAL A 143 -5.67 17.34 -22.39
N ALA A 144 -4.54 17.69 -22.99
CA ALA A 144 -3.61 18.66 -22.46
C ALA A 144 -4.09 20.08 -22.77
N PHE A 145 -3.92 20.98 -21.81
CA PHE A 145 -4.07 22.42 -22.00
C PHE A 145 -3.18 22.92 -23.15
N GLY A 146 -3.66 23.88 -23.95
CA GLY A 146 -2.97 24.35 -25.16
C GLY A 146 -3.31 23.56 -26.43
N VAL A 147 -3.92 22.37 -26.31
CA VAL A 147 -4.28 21.49 -27.46
C VAL A 147 -5.79 21.53 -27.77
N GLY A 148 -6.56 22.39 -27.09
CA GLY A 148 -7.93 22.75 -27.47
C GLY A 148 -9.02 22.25 -26.51
N PRO A 149 -9.81 23.16 -25.90
CA PRO A 149 -11.04 22.83 -25.18
C PRO A 149 -12.06 22.06 -26.04
N GLU A 150 -12.00 22.23 -27.37
CA GLU A 150 -12.88 21.59 -28.36
C GLU A 150 -12.76 20.06 -28.32
N ILE A 151 -11.54 19.51 -28.16
CA ILE A 151 -11.31 18.06 -28.05
C ILE A 151 -12.02 17.50 -26.81
N ALA A 152 -11.91 18.19 -25.68
CA ALA A 152 -12.57 17.78 -24.44
C ALA A 152 -14.10 17.81 -24.60
N ARG A 153 -14.66 18.90 -25.14
CA ARG A 153 -16.10 19.03 -25.35
C ARG A 153 -16.64 18.00 -26.34
N LYS A 154 -15.93 17.77 -27.44
CA LYS A 154 -16.29 16.78 -28.45
C LYS A 154 -16.24 15.35 -27.90
N ALA A 155 -15.17 14.97 -27.21
CA ALA A 155 -15.08 13.65 -26.60
C ALA A 155 -16.19 13.40 -25.55
N MET A 156 -16.57 14.43 -24.79
CA MET A 156 -17.71 14.36 -23.86
C MET A 156 -19.05 14.22 -24.59
N ALA A 157 -19.28 15.01 -25.65
CA ALA A 157 -20.48 14.93 -26.48
C ALA A 157 -20.64 13.58 -27.18
N ASP A 158 -19.53 13.03 -27.71
CA ASP A 158 -19.49 11.74 -28.41
C ASP A 158 -19.56 10.55 -27.43
N GLY A 159 -19.52 10.79 -26.11
CA GLY A 159 -19.53 9.74 -25.10
C GLY A 159 -18.28 8.85 -25.11
N ARG A 160 -17.14 9.39 -25.56
CA ARG A 160 -15.87 8.67 -25.68
C ARG A 160 -15.13 8.64 -24.34
N TRP A 161 -15.59 7.76 -23.45
CA TRP A 161 -15.00 7.56 -22.12
C TRP A 161 -13.86 6.51 -22.13
N PRO A 162 -12.90 6.61 -21.20
CA PRO A 162 -12.73 7.68 -20.20
C PRO A 162 -11.92 8.88 -20.72
N ILE A 163 -12.07 10.04 -20.04
CA ILE A 163 -11.41 11.31 -20.39
C ILE A 163 -10.59 11.83 -19.20
N GLU A 164 -9.38 12.27 -19.48
CA GLU A 164 -8.56 13.10 -18.57
C GLU A 164 -8.47 14.51 -19.16
N VAL A 165 -8.79 15.55 -18.36
CA VAL A 165 -8.67 16.94 -18.76
C VAL A 165 -7.76 17.70 -17.79
N LYS A 166 -6.68 18.27 -18.32
CA LYS A 166 -5.72 19.07 -17.54
C LYS A 166 -6.06 20.56 -17.66
N LEU A 167 -6.44 21.17 -16.55
CA LEU A 167 -6.90 22.57 -16.48
C LEU A 167 -5.74 23.56 -16.49
N HIS A 168 -4.62 23.19 -15.89
CA HIS A 168 -3.37 23.92 -15.98
C HIS A 168 -2.43 23.08 -16.83
N GLY A 169 -1.97 23.66 -17.94
CA GLY A 169 -1.09 22.96 -18.85
C GLY A 169 0.32 22.74 -18.37
N ASP A 170 1.11 22.20 -19.30
CA ASP A 170 2.57 22.31 -19.34
C ASP A 170 3.04 23.78 -19.44
N PHE A 171 2.11 24.74 -19.60
CA PHE A 171 2.41 26.16 -19.70
C PHE A 171 2.50 26.84 -18.34
N ARG A 172 3.66 26.61 -17.70
CA ARG A 172 4.42 27.51 -16.83
C ARG A 172 3.72 28.84 -16.48
N TRP A 173 2.94 28.84 -15.40
CA TRP A 173 2.73 29.87 -14.35
C TRP A 173 2.91 31.36 -14.65
N ARG A 174 2.83 31.82 -15.90
CA ARG A 174 2.64 33.23 -16.20
C ARG A 174 1.36 33.62 -15.49
N GLN A 175 1.42 34.63 -14.63
CA GLN A 175 0.20 35.26 -14.13
C GLN A 175 -0.74 35.45 -15.31
N LEU A 176 -2.02 35.08 -15.20
CA LEU A 176 -3.01 35.23 -16.30
C LEU A 176 -3.03 36.66 -16.90
N LYS A 177 -2.51 37.65 -16.14
CA LYS A 177 -2.30 39.03 -16.57
C LYS A 177 -1.25 39.18 -17.70
N ASN A 178 -0.35 38.22 -17.88
CA ASN A 178 0.81 38.26 -18.80
C ASN A 178 0.84 37.11 -19.84
N THR A 179 -0.24 36.33 -19.99
CA THR A 179 -0.40 35.34 -21.07
C THR A 179 -1.02 35.95 -22.32
N ASP A 180 -0.86 35.32 -23.48
CA ASP A 180 -1.52 35.73 -24.72
C ASP A 180 -3.05 35.54 -24.62
N ASP A 181 -3.82 36.34 -25.36
CA ASP A 181 -5.30 36.33 -25.30
C ASP A 181 -5.91 34.94 -25.58
N GLU A 182 -5.27 34.17 -26.47
CA GLU A 182 -5.68 32.81 -26.82
C GLU A 182 -5.68 31.88 -25.60
N LEU A 183 -4.64 31.95 -24.75
CA LEU A 183 -4.52 31.09 -23.57
C LEU A 183 -5.58 31.44 -22.51
N ARG A 184 -5.88 32.74 -22.34
CA ARG A 184 -6.99 33.18 -21.47
C ARG A 184 -8.33 32.67 -21.97
N HIS A 185 -8.54 32.69 -23.29
CA HIS A 185 -9.76 32.17 -23.89
C HIS A 185 -9.89 30.66 -23.68
N GLN A 186 -8.84 29.89 -23.94
CA GLN A 186 -8.84 28.43 -23.74
C GLN A 186 -9.08 28.04 -22.27
N ASP A 187 -8.49 28.76 -21.31
CA ASP A 187 -8.72 28.55 -19.89
C ASP A 187 -10.19 28.78 -19.50
N ARG A 188 -10.81 29.86 -19.97
CA ARG A 188 -12.24 30.13 -19.75
C ARG A 188 -13.12 29.01 -20.32
N GLU A 189 -12.82 28.54 -21.53
CA GLU A 189 -13.56 27.48 -22.19
C GLU A 189 -13.46 26.14 -21.44
N LEU A 190 -12.28 25.78 -20.93
CA LEU A 190 -12.09 24.58 -20.12
C LEU A 190 -12.85 24.65 -18.79
N ARG A 191 -12.86 25.82 -18.13
CA ARG A 191 -13.64 26.04 -16.90
C ARG A 191 -15.14 25.96 -17.17
N ALA A 192 -15.61 26.53 -18.27
CA ALA A 192 -17.01 26.39 -18.68
C ALA A 192 -17.38 24.92 -18.92
N ALA A 193 -16.49 24.12 -19.51
CA ALA A 193 -16.68 22.68 -19.66
C ALA A 193 -16.68 21.91 -18.33
N LEU A 194 -15.89 22.36 -17.34
CA LEU A 194 -15.95 21.84 -15.97
C LEU A 194 -17.29 22.15 -15.31
N VAL A 195 -17.77 23.40 -15.37
CA VAL A 195 -19.09 23.80 -14.86
C VAL A 195 -20.21 22.96 -15.49
N ASP A 196 -20.18 22.78 -16.80
CA ASP A 196 -21.15 21.95 -17.53
C ASP A 196 -21.09 20.47 -17.13
N SER A 197 -19.91 19.95 -16.82
CA SER A 197 -19.74 18.59 -16.28
C SER A 197 -20.34 18.47 -14.87
N CYS A 198 -20.19 19.49 -14.02
CA CYS A 198 -20.79 19.55 -12.70
C CYS A 198 -22.32 19.51 -12.74
N ARG A 199 -22.96 20.04 -13.79
CA ARG A 199 -24.42 19.94 -13.96
C ARG A 199 -24.93 18.52 -14.16
N ARG A 200 -24.09 17.62 -14.69
CA ARG A 200 -24.49 16.26 -15.10
C ARG A 200 -23.94 15.15 -14.21
N SER A 201 -23.07 15.46 -13.25
CA SER A 201 -22.36 14.44 -12.49
C SER A 201 -21.96 14.93 -11.09
N GLY A 202 -21.94 14.02 -10.12
CA GLY A 202 -21.29 14.28 -8.82
C GLY A 202 -19.77 14.35 -8.93
N LEU A 203 -19.14 15.08 -8.01
CA LEU A 203 -17.71 15.35 -8.01
C LEU A 203 -17.04 14.82 -6.74
N ILE A 204 -15.94 14.08 -6.92
CA ILE A 204 -15.02 13.73 -5.84
C ILE A 204 -13.73 14.54 -6.03
N VAL A 205 -13.42 15.40 -5.06
CA VAL A 205 -12.20 16.22 -5.05
C VAL A 205 -11.16 15.56 -4.17
N CYS A 206 -9.97 15.28 -4.69
CA CYS A 206 -8.89 14.63 -3.95
C CYS A 206 -7.52 15.26 -4.23
N GLY A 207 -6.72 15.45 -3.18
CA GLY A 207 -5.37 16.01 -3.32
C GLY A 207 -5.33 17.49 -3.71
N TYR A 208 -6.48 18.16 -3.80
CA TYR A 208 -6.59 19.59 -4.04
C TYR A 208 -6.87 20.33 -2.73
N SER A 209 -6.11 21.39 -2.47
CA SER A 209 -6.22 22.14 -1.21
C SER A 209 -7.31 23.21 -1.23
N GLY A 210 -7.80 23.63 -2.40
CA GLY A 210 -8.72 24.76 -2.51
C GLY A 210 -8.03 26.14 -2.45
N ARG A 211 -6.74 26.21 -2.81
CA ARG A 211 -5.96 27.47 -2.79
C ARG A 211 -5.98 28.23 -4.12
N ASP A 212 -6.29 27.56 -5.23
CA ASP A 212 -6.33 28.21 -6.53
C ASP A 212 -7.66 28.93 -6.69
N ASP A 213 -7.60 30.27 -6.69
CA ASP A 213 -8.79 31.13 -6.77
C ASP A 213 -9.61 30.80 -8.02
N SER A 214 -8.91 30.55 -9.11
CA SER A 214 -9.46 30.39 -10.43
C SER A 214 -10.28 29.09 -10.55
N ILE A 215 -9.82 28.02 -9.90
CA ILE A 215 -10.56 26.77 -9.75
C ILE A 215 -11.68 26.89 -8.72
N MET A 216 -11.44 27.56 -7.59
CA MET A 216 -12.46 27.74 -6.56
C MET A 216 -13.64 28.57 -7.07
N ASP A 217 -13.39 29.66 -7.80
CA ASP A 217 -14.42 30.44 -8.49
C ASP A 217 -15.27 29.54 -9.39
N THR A 218 -14.63 28.66 -10.17
CA THR A 218 -15.32 27.73 -11.08
C THR A 218 -16.22 26.72 -10.33
N LEU A 219 -15.74 26.19 -9.19
CA LEU A 219 -16.52 25.26 -8.38
C LEU A 219 -17.68 25.96 -7.64
N GLU A 220 -17.46 27.19 -7.19
CA GLU A 220 -18.49 28.04 -6.57
C GLU A 220 -19.58 28.43 -7.58
N GLU A 221 -19.19 28.80 -8.81
CA GLU A 221 -20.12 29.03 -9.91
C GLU A 221 -20.95 27.77 -10.18
N ALA A 222 -20.32 26.61 -10.27
CA ALA A 222 -21.02 25.35 -10.48
C ALA A 222 -22.00 25.03 -9.34
N ALA A 223 -21.61 25.27 -8.08
CA ALA A 223 -22.45 24.99 -6.91
C ALA A 223 -23.64 25.95 -6.78
N ALA A 224 -23.57 27.14 -7.36
CA ALA A 224 -24.69 28.09 -7.38
C ALA A 224 -25.80 27.69 -8.38
N ILE A 225 -25.53 26.71 -9.26
CA ILE A 225 -26.49 26.28 -10.28
C ILE A 225 -27.46 25.25 -9.67
N PRO A 226 -28.78 25.49 -9.73
CA PRO A 226 -29.76 24.54 -9.22
C PRO A 226 -29.63 23.16 -9.86
N GLY A 227 -29.57 22.12 -9.02
CA GLY A 227 -29.45 20.72 -9.48
C GLY A 227 -28.05 20.33 -9.96
N ALA A 228 -27.03 21.18 -9.79
CA ALA A 228 -25.65 20.77 -10.00
C ALA A 228 -25.23 19.67 -9.02
N PHE A 229 -24.23 18.89 -9.40
CA PHE A 229 -23.72 17.75 -8.64
C PHE A 229 -24.81 16.74 -8.24
N PRO A 230 -25.55 16.16 -9.22
CA PRO A 230 -26.68 15.27 -8.94
C PRO A 230 -26.33 14.00 -8.13
N ALA A 231 -25.04 13.64 -8.04
CA ALA A 231 -24.54 12.54 -7.21
C ALA A 231 -23.64 13.03 -6.06
N GLY A 232 -23.78 14.29 -5.68
CA GLY A 232 -23.07 14.92 -4.55
C GLY A 232 -21.69 15.50 -4.88
N LEU A 233 -21.19 16.30 -3.93
CA LEU A 233 -19.87 16.92 -3.91
C LEU A 233 -19.09 16.43 -2.68
N PHE A 234 -18.10 15.58 -2.89
CA PHE A 234 -17.31 14.97 -1.83
C PHE A 234 -15.86 15.47 -1.87
N TRP A 235 -15.37 15.95 -0.74
CA TRP A 235 -14.01 16.46 -0.59
C TRP A 235 -13.17 15.52 0.28
N LEU A 236 -12.19 14.85 -0.33
CA LEU A 236 -11.26 14.00 0.39
C LEU A 236 -10.17 14.86 1.02
N HIS A 237 -10.21 14.95 2.35
CA HIS A 237 -9.29 15.77 3.13
C HIS A 237 -8.30 14.91 3.92
N ARG A 238 -7.03 15.30 3.88
CA ARG A 238 -5.94 14.60 4.56
C ARG A 238 -5.71 15.13 5.97
N GLY A 239 -5.70 14.22 6.95
CA GLY A 239 -5.42 14.53 8.35
C GLY A 239 -6.62 15.09 9.12
N ASP A 240 -6.37 15.49 10.36
CA ASP A 240 -7.43 15.87 11.32
C ASP A 240 -7.70 17.38 11.37
N GLY A 241 -6.88 18.19 10.68
CA GLY A 241 -7.03 19.65 10.62
C GLY A 241 -8.27 20.09 9.83
N SER A 242 -8.63 21.37 9.91
CA SER A 242 -9.71 21.91 9.08
C SER A 242 -9.24 22.13 7.63
N PRO A 243 -10.10 21.92 6.61
CA PRO A 243 -9.83 22.43 5.27
C PRO A 243 -9.79 23.97 5.28
N TYR A 244 -9.33 24.57 4.18
CA TYR A 244 -9.38 26.03 4.03
C TYR A 244 -10.82 26.53 4.17
N GLU A 245 -10.98 27.71 4.78
CA GLU A 245 -12.29 28.33 5.01
C GLU A 245 -13.13 28.39 3.74
N ARG A 246 -12.51 28.72 2.60
CA ARG A 246 -13.19 28.77 1.29
C ARG A 246 -13.77 27.42 0.86
N VAL A 247 -13.12 26.31 1.19
CA VAL A 247 -13.62 24.96 0.93
C VAL A 247 -14.80 24.65 1.83
N THR A 248 -14.71 24.99 3.12
CA THR A 248 -15.83 24.85 4.06
C THR A 248 -17.06 25.63 3.57
N ALA A 249 -16.87 26.90 3.21
CA ALA A 249 -17.93 27.76 2.69
C ALA A 249 -18.53 27.23 1.38
N LEU A 250 -17.71 26.66 0.47
CA LEU A 250 -18.22 26.00 -0.74
C LEU A 250 -19.14 24.83 -0.39
N LEU A 251 -18.73 23.94 0.50
CA LEU A 251 -19.54 22.77 0.89
C LEU A 251 -20.83 23.20 1.60
N GLU A 252 -20.76 24.16 2.51
CA GLU A 252 -21.94 24.68 3.22
C GLU A 252 -22.93 25.35 2.25
N ARG A 253 -22.45 26.16 1.30
CA ARG A 253 -23.29 26.77 0.27
C ARG A 253 -23.90 25.71 -0.65
N ALA A 254 -23.13 24.72 -1.09
CA ALA A 254 -23.66 23.64 -1.92
C ALA A 254 -24.75 22.87 -1.18
N HIS A 255 -24.54 22.56 0.10
CA HIS A 255 -25.53 21.92 0.95
C HIS A 255 -26.82 22.73 1.08
N ALA A 256 -26.70 24.05 1.28
CA ALA A 256 -27.85 24.95 1.34
C ALA A 256 -28.65 24.99 0.02
N HIS A 257 -28.02 24.70 -1.12
CA HIS A 257 -28.68 24.54 -2.43
C HIS A 257 -29.22 23.13 -2.68
N GLY A 258 -29.24 22.26 -1.67
CA GLY A 258 -29.79 20.90 -1.76
C GLY A 258 -28.83 19.87 -2.35
N ILE A 259 -27.54 20.19 -2.49
CA ILE A 259 -26.52 19.25 -2.96
C ILE A 259 -26.08 18.37 -1.79
N GLU A 260 -25.97 17.06 -2.00
CA GLU A 260 -25.34 16.17 -1.02
C GLU A 260 -23.84 16.50 -0.95
N THR A 261 -23.34 16.85 0.24
CA THR A 261 -21.93 17.22 0.43
C THR A 261 -21.29 16.40 1.52
N GLY A 262 -20.02 16.03 1.35
CA GLY A 262 -19.27 15.30 2.37
C GLY A 262 -17.80 15.67 2.44
N LEU A 263 -17.32 15.97 3.64
CA LEU A 263 -15.88 16.07 3.92
C LEU A 263 -15.38 14.70 4.39
N VAL A 264 -14.72 13.96 3.51
CA VAL A 264 -14.27 12.58 3.76
C VAL A 264 -12.82 12.59 4.23
N ARG A 265 -12.58 12.10 5.44
CA ARG A 265 -11.22 12.01 6.01
C ARG A 265 -10.46 10.83 5.43
N VAL A 266 -9.30 11.08 4.85
CA VAL A 266 -8.40 10.06 4.28
C VAL A 266 -6.97 10.30 4.74
N GLN A 267 -6.13 9.26 4.78
CA GLN A 267 -4.70 9.44 5.08
C GLN A 267 -3.90 9.85 3.85
N SER A 268 -4.29 9.36 2.68
CA SER A 268 -3.67 9.67 1.39
C SER A 268 -4.62 9.34 0.24
N PHE A 269 -4.27 9.79 -0.98
CA PHE A 269 -4.96 9.37 -2.20
C PHE A 269 -4.95 7.85 -2.37
N ASP A 270 -3.81 7.20 -2.16
CA ASP A 270 -3.66 5.75 -2.27
C ASP A 270 -4.56 4.99 -1.28
N GLU A 271 -4.61 5.44 -0.02
CA GLU A 271 -5.46 4.80 1.01
C GLU A 271 -6.95 5.01 0.75
N GLY A 272 -7.35 6.24 0.39
CA GLY A 272 -8.74 6.54 0.06
C GLY A 272 -9.25 5.70 -1.12
N LEU A 273 -8.44 5.56 -2.17
CA LEU A 273 -8.77 4.71 -3.31
C LEU A 273 -8.76 3.23 -2.95
N ARG A 274 -7.87 2.78 -2.06
CA ARG A 274 -7.86 1.39 -1.58
C ARG A 274 -9.14 1.02 -0.84
N ASP A 275 -9.62 1.92 0.02
CA ASP A 275 -10.87 1.70 0.74
C ASP A 275 -12.07 1.74 -0.21
N LEU A 276 -12.08 2.66 -1.18
CA LEU A 276 -13.13 2.73 -2.20
C LEU A 276 -13.19 1.46 -3.05
N VAL A 277 -12.04 0.99 -3.55
CA VAL A 277 -11.95 -0.24 -4.37
C VAL A 277 -12.51 -1.46 -3.65
N ARG A 278 -12.37 -1.55 -2.33
CA ARG A 278 -12.91 -2.66 -1.52
C ARG A 278 -14.44 -2.67 -1.48
N LEU A 279 -15.07 -1.53 -1.69
CA LEU A 279 -16.53 -1.36 -1.65
C LEU A 279 -17.17 -1.50 -3.03
N VAL A 280 -16.42 -1.22 -4.10
CA VAL A 280 -16.91 -1.28 -5.48
C VAL A 280 -16.87 -2.71 -6.00
N SER A 281 -18.04 -3.30 -6.22
CA SER A 281 -18.18 -4.63 -6.81
C SER A 281 -17.71 -4.65 -8.28
N LYS A 282 -17.21 -5.80 -8.76
CA LYS A 282 -16.81 -6.05 -10.17
C LYS A 282 -15.55 -5.32 -10.69
N LEU A 283 -14.68 -4.81 -9.81
CA LEU A 283 -13.34 -4.37 -10.22
C LEU A 283 -12.42 -5.57 -10.51
N ASP A 284 -11.70 -5.54 -11.62
CA ASP A 284 -10.62 -6.49 -11.90
C ASP A 284 -9.41 -6.21 -10.99
N ALA A 285 -9.33 -6.95 -9.88
CA ALA A 285 -8.28 -6.79 -8.89
C ALA A 285 -6.90 -7.25 -9.39
N LYS A 286 -6.79 -7.93 -10.55
CA LYS A 286 -5.51 -8.50 -11.03
C LYS A 286 -4.43 -7.43 -11.23
N SER A 287 -4.76 -6.31 -11.88
CA SER A 287 -3.80 -5.22 -12.11
C SER A 287 -3.38 -4.54 -10.80
N LEU A 288 -4.30 -4.43 -9.83
CA LEU A 288 -4.03 -3.86 -8.51
C LEU A 288 -3.18 -4.77 -7.63
N GLU A 289 -3.45 -6.08 -7.65
CA GLU A 289 -2.64 -7.08 -6.94
C GLU A 289 -1.24 -7.23 -7.55
N ALA A 290 -1.14 -7.20 -8.89
CA ALA A 290 0.15 -7.25 -9.58
C ALA A 290 0.99 -6.00 -9.30
N PHE A 291 0.38 -4.81 -9.31
CA PHE A 291 1.06 -3.57 -8.99
C PHE A 291 1.58 -3.55 -7.55
N GLY A 292 0.80 -4.04 -6.58
CA GLY A 292 1.24 -4.18 -5.20
C GLY A 292 2.49 -5.05 -5.03
N LYS A 293 2.62 -6.12 -5.84
CA LYS A 293 3.80 -7.00 -5.82
C LYS A 293 5.06 -6.39 -6.44
N GLN A 294 4.91 -5.47 -7.41
CA GLN A 294 6.06 -4.88 -8.13
C GLN A 294 6.84 -3.85 -7.31
N ARG A 295 6.24 -3.23 -6.29
CA ARG A 295 6.89 -2.20 -5.46
C ARG A 295 7.52 -2.73 -4.17
N GLU A 296 7.61 -4.05 -3.98
CA GLU A 296 8.35 -4.63 -2.85
C GLU A 296 9.86 -4.39 -3.01
N ILE A 297 10.40 -3.35 -2.39
CA ILE A 297 11.85 -3.19 -2.23
C ILE A 297 12.27 -4.03 -1.02
N LYS A 298 12.91 -5.17 -1.27
CA LYS A 298 13.46 -6.05 -0.22
C LYS A 298 14.90 -5.68 0.07
N THR A 299 15.15 -4.93 1.13
CA THR A 299 16.51 -4.69 1.66
C THR A 299 16.83 -5.64 2.82
N ALA A 300 18.11 -5.85 3.10
CA ALA A 300 18.53 -6.53 4.31
C ALA A 300 18.08 -5.76 5.56
N ALA A 301 17.71 -6.51 6.60
CA ALA A 301 17.59 -5.91 7.92
C ALA A 301 18.99 -5.43 8.38
N PRO A 302 19.17 -4.18 8.84
CA PRO A 302 20.43 -3.69 9.33
C PRO A 302 20.78 -4.43 10.64
N ALA A 303 22.06 -4.75 10.82
CA ALA A 303 22.55 -5.21 12.11
C ALA A 303 22.55 -4.04 13.11
N ILE A 304 21.94 -4.22 14.28
CA ILE A 304 22.00 -3.22 15.34
C ILE A 304 23.32 -3.42 16.09
N VAL A 305 24.29 -2.54 15.85
CA VAL A 305 25.57 -2.50 16.58
C VAL A 305 25.68 -1.16 17.31
N GLY A 306 25.78 -1.19 18.64
CA GLY A 306 25.96 0.03 19.47
C GLY A 306 24.73 0.94 19.58
N LYS A 307 24.93 2.14 20.17
CA LYS A 307 23.88 3.16 20.41
C LYS A 307 23.71 4.17 19.27
N ALA A 308 24.57 4.17 18.26
CA ALA A 308 24.72 5.26 17.29
C ALA A 308 23.74 5.23 16.09
N HIS A 309 22.82 4.26 16.02
CA HIS A 309 22.03 4.01 14.79
C HIS A 309 20.52 4.02 15.00
N TRP A 310 20.03 4.84 15.92
CA TRP A 310 18.61 5.14 16.10
C TRP A 310 18.19 6.39 15.32
N PRO A 311 16.93 6.49 14.85
CA PRO A 311 15.83 5.55 15.04
C PRO A 311 15.82 4.40 14.00
N VAL A 312 15.52 3.18 14.46
CA VAL A 312 15.19 2.03 13.60
C VAL A 312 13.71 1.68 13.72
N VAL A 313 13.15 1.15 12.64
CA VAL A 313 11.81 0.55 12.63
C VAL A 313 11.96 -0.95 12.83
N ARG A 314 11.31 -1.49 13.85
CA ARG A 314 11.23 -2.94 14.06
C ARG A 314 10.29 -3.57 13.03
N LEU A 315 10.73 -4.68 12.44
CA LEU A 315 9.93 -5.50 11.53
C LEU A 315 9.30 -6.66 12.30
N ASN A 316 8.13 -7.11 11.87
CA ASN A 316 7.41 -8.24 12.41
C ASN A 316 7.88 -9.59 11.81
N ALA A 317 9.18 -9.78 11.61
CA ALA A 317 9.73 -10.95 10.93
C ALA A 317 10.83 -11.62 11.75
N LEU A 318 10.69 -12.92 12.01
CA LEU A 318 11.68 -13.74 12.70
C LEU A 318 12.60 -14.41 11.68
N ARG A 319 13.92 -14.29 11.82
CA ARG A 319 14.87 -14.94 10.91
C ARG A 319 14.86 -16.45 11.15
N VAL A 320 14.83 -17.24 10.08
CA VAL A 320 15.12 -18.67 10.15
C VAL A 320 16.65 -18.82 10.07
N ALA A 321 17.28 -19.07 11.22
CA ALA A 321 18.73 -19.14 11.36
C ALA A 321 19.32 -20.41 10.76
N GLN A 322 18.58 -21.51 10.81
CA GLN A 322 18.92 -22.79 10.19
C GLN A 322 17.67 -23.36 9.50
N MET A 323 17.85 -23.90 8.30
CA MET A 323 16.81 -24.55 7.51
C MET A 323 17.40 -25.83 6.87
N PRO A 324 16.57 -26.80 6.44
CA PRO A 324 17.09 -27.99 5.78
C PRO A 324 17.81 -27.61 4.48
N THR A 325 18.81 -28.41 4.10
CA THR A 325 19.66 -28.18 2.93
C THR A 325 19.35 -29.11 1.75
N VAL A 326 18.58 -30.18 2.00
CA VAL A 326 18.19 -31.17 1.00
C VAL A 326 16.72 -31.57 1.15
N PHE A 327 16.15 -32.08 0.06
CA PHE A 327 14.91 -32.84 0.02
C PHE A 327 15.22 -34.28 -0.39
N ARG A 328 14.30 -35.20 -0.10
CA ARG A 328 14.22 -36.46 -0.85
C ARG A 328 13.56 -36.19 -2.20
N ARG A 329 14.18 -36.59 -3.30
CA ARG A 329 13.63 -36.49 -4.65
C ARG A 329 13.21 -37.86 -5.15
N VAL A 330 11.99 -37.93 -5.68
CA VAL A 330 11.41 -39.13 -6.28
C VAL A 330 10.97 -38.79 -7.70
N VAL A 331 11.57 -39.46 -8.68
CA VAL A 331 11.13 -39.35 -10.07
C VAL A 331 10.11 -40.43 -10.34
N CYS A 332 8.84 -40.04 -10.48
CA CYS A 332 7.72 -40.95 -10.72
C CYS A 332 6.63 -40.28 -11.58
N LYS A 333 5.72 -41.11 -12.10
CA LYS A 333 4.65 -40.72 -13.03
C LYS A 333 3.42 -40.10 -12.36
N VAL A 334 3.48 -39.78 -11.07
CA VAL A 334 2.39 -39.10 -10.37
C VAL A 334 2.09 -37.74 -11.02
N GLY A 335 0.83 -37.29 -10.95
CA GLY A 335 0.39 -36.03 -11.55
C GLY A 335 0.89 -34.77 -10.85
N GLY A 336 0.01 -33.76 -10.76
CA GLY A 336 0.29 -32.49 -10.11
C GLY A 336 0.40 -32.58 -8.58
N THR A 337 0.55 -31.43 -7.93
CA THR A 337 0.65 -31.33 -6.46
C THR A 337 -0.60 -31.84 -5.74
N GLY A 338 -1.77 -31.82 -6.38
CA GLY A 338 -3.00 -32.38 -5.81
C GLY A 338 -2.92 -33.91 -5.70
N GLU A 339 -2.51 -34.56 -6.78
CA GLU A 339 -2.35 -36.01 -6.87
C GLU A 339 -1.21 -36.51 -5.97
N VAL A 340 -0.13 -35.74 -5.83
CA VAL A 340 0.94 -36.03 -4.85
C VAL A 340 0.39 -36.06 -3.43
N ARG A 341 -0.50 -35.13 -3.04
CA ARG A 341 -1.11 -35.14 -1.71
C ARG A 341 -2.06 -36.33 -1.54
N GLN A 342 -2.87 -36.62 -2.55
CA GLN A 342 -3.77 -37.77 -2.52
C GLN A 342 -3.00 -39.10 -2.39
N ALA A 343 -1.85 -39.23 -3.05
CA ALA A 343 -0.99 -40.41 -2.94
C ALA A 343 -0.48 -40.62 -1.51
N VAL A 344 0.00 -39.54 -0.87
CA VAL A 344 0.46 -39.58 0.54
C VAL A 344 -0.69 -39.94 1.48
N GLU A 345 -1.86 -39.32 1.29
CA GLU A 345 -3.06 -39.57 2.10
C GLU A 345 -3.57 -41.02 1.94
N ALA A 346 -3.65 -41.52 0.71
CA ALA A 346 -4.08 -42.89 0.41
C ALA A 346 -3.12 -43.94 0.98
N ALA A 347 -1.82 -43.64 1.05
CA ALA A 347 -0.83 -44.50 1.67
C ALA A 347 -0.86 -44.47 3.21
N GLY A 348 -1.53 -43.47 3.80
CA GLY A 348 -1.64 -43.28 5.24
C GLY A 348 -0.28 -43.07 5.92
N VAL A 349 0.63 -42.34 5.26
CA VAL A 349 2.00 -42.10 5.74
C VAL A 349 2.24 -40.66 6.10
N ASP A 350 3.27 -40.43 6.93
CA ASP A 350 3.60 -39.10 7.40
C ASP A 350 4.68 -38.40 6.54
N VAL A 351 4.28 -37.92 5.37
CA VAL A 351 5.17 -37.31 4.37
C VAL A 351 4.70 -35.91 3.99
N LEU A 352 5.62 -34.95 3.92
CA LEU A 352 5.37 -33.66 3.27
C LEU A 352 5.94 -33.71 1.86
N ALA A 353 5.12 -33.55 0.83
CA ALA A 353 5.57 -33.63 -0.55
C ALA A 353 4.99 -32.55 -1.47
N ALA A 354 5.74 -32.18 -2.50
CA ALA A 354 5.33 -31.25 -3.53
C ALA A 354 5.86 -31.66 -4.92
N ARG A 355 5.04 -31.48 -5.96
CA ARG A 355 5.45 -31.74 -7.35
C ARG A 355 6.32 -30.61 -7.87
N THR A 356 7.41 -30.97 -8.52
CA THR A 356 8.30 -30.07 -9.28
C THR A 356 8.56 -30.63 -10.67
N ARG A 357 9.21 -29.85 -11.54
CA ARG A 357 9.62 -30.31 -12.88
C ARG A 357 10.56 -31.54 -12.83
N PRO A 358 11.60 -31.58 -11.97
CA PRO A 358 12.51 -32.73 -11.88
C PRO A 358 11.96 -33.94 -11.10
N GLY A 359 10.74 -33.88 -10.55
CA GLY A 359 10.14 -34.96 -9.78
C GLY A 359 9.33 -34.47 -8.58
N VAL A 360 9.02 -35.37 -7.66
CA VAL A 360 8.41 -35.04 -6.36
C VAL A 360 9.54 -34.77 -5.36
N LEU A 361 9.45 -33.65 -4.65
CA LEU A 361 10.31 -33.36 -3.50
C LEU A 361 9.55 -33.69 -2.23
N ALA A 362 10.21 -34.33 -1.26
CA ALA A 362 9.59 -34.80 -0.04
C ALA A 362 10.49 -34.65 1.20
N PHE A 363 9.84 -34.48 2.34
CA PHE A 363 10.36 -34.76 3.67
C PHE A 363 9.57 -35.92 4.27
N GLY A 364 10.27 -36.83 4.95
CA GLY A 364 9.68 -38.02 5.55
C GLY A 364 10.68 -39.16 5.65
N ALA A 365 10.24 -40.26 6.27
CA ALA A 365 11.01 -41.48 6.32
C ALA A 365 11.08 -42.10 4.91
N ASP A 366 12.23 -42.65 4.53
CA ASP A 366 12.41 -43.16 3.16
C ASP A 366 11.42 -44.30 2.85
N ALA A 367 11.14 -45.16 3.83
CA ALA A 367 10.14 -46.23 3.71
C ALA A 367 8.73 -45.70 3.43
N ASP A 368 8.35 -44.61 4.09
CA ASP A 368 7.05 -43.98 3.92
C ASP A 368 6.92 -43.30 2.56
N ILE A 369 7.98 -42.61 2.12
CA ILE A 369 8.04 -41.99 0.79
C ILE A 369 7.95 -43.07 -0.30
N HIS A 370 8.68 -44.18 -0.15
CA HIS A 370 8.57 -45.32 -1.06
C HIS A 370 7.15 -45.89 -1.08
N LYS A 371 6.52 -46.11 0.09
CA LYS A 371 5.15 -46.61 0.18
C LYS A 371 4.16 -45.69 -0.53
N ALA A 372 4.29 -44.37 -0.38
CA ALA A 372 3.41 -43.39 -1.03
C ALA A 372 3.53 -43.38 -2.55
N PHE A 373 4.74 -43.54 -3.10
CA PHE A 373 5.00 -43.36 -4.53
C PHE A 373 5.22 -44.66 -5.32
N ALA A 374 5.29 -45.82 -4.67
CA ALA A 374 5.41 -47.13 -5.33
C ALA A 374 4.36 -47.37 -6.44
N PRO A 375 3.09 -46.95 -6.33
CA PRO A 375 2.10 -47.13 -7.39
C PRO A 375 2.35 -46.33 -8.69
N PHE A 376 3.35 -45.43 -8.70
CA PHE A 376 3.56 -44.46 -9.79
C PHE A 376 4.86 -44.68 -10.57
N ASP A 377 5.38 -45.91 -10.63
CA ASP A 377 6.62 -46.27 -11.34
C ASP A 377 7.81 -45.37 -10.96
N VAL A 378 8.38 -45.59 -9.78
CA VAL A 378 9.55 -44.84 -9.32
C VAL A 378 10.78 -45.21 -10.15
N ALA A 379 11.33 -44.23 -10.87
CA ALA A 379 12.53 -44.37 -11.70
C ALA A 379 13.82 -43.98 -10.96
N GLU A 380 13.77 -42.91 -10.15
CA GLU A 380 14.91 -42.44 -9.36
C GLU A 380 14.46 -42.07 -7.94
N PHE A 381 15.34 -42.33 -6.96
CA PHE A 381 15.14 -42.00 -5.55
C PHE A 381 16.48 -41.51 -4.96
N ASP A 382 16.66 -40.20 -4.85
CA ASP A 382 17.93 -39.59 -4.45
C ASP A 382 17.74 -38.30 -3.63
N LEU A 383 18.83 -37.62 -3.31
CA LEU A 383 18.78 -36.33 -2.60
C LEU A 383 18.86 -35.17 -3.59
N ALA A 384 18.03 -34.15 -3.37
CA ALA A 384 18.08 -32.89 -4.11
C ALA A 384 18.38 -31.72 -3.18
N SER A 385 19.40 -30.94 -3.48
CA SER A 385 19.75 -29.73 -2.70
C SER A 385 18.68 -28.65 -2.82
N ILE A 386 18.42 -27.92 -1.73
CA ILE A 386 17.56 -26.74 -1.75
C ILE A 386 18.32 -25.57 -2.37
N GLU A 387 17.86 -25.12 -3.52
CA GLU A 387 18.50 -23.98 -4.21
C GLU A 387 17.91 -22.64 -3.73
N PRO A 388 18.71 -21.72 -3.17
CA PRO A 388 18.23 -20.42 -2.66
C PRO A 388 17.47 -19.58 -3.71
N ARG A 389 17.86 -19.68 -4.99
CA ARG A 389 17.19 -18.96 -6.09
C ARG A 389 15.70 -19.33 -6.23
N ARG A 390 15.32 -20.56 -5.88
CA ARG A 390 13.92 -21.03 -5.92
C ARG A 390 13.08 -20.40 -4.82
N LEU A 391 13.71 -20.00 -3.72
CA LEU A 391 13.04 -19.42 -2.55
C LEU A 391 12.69 -17.93 -2.74
N ARG A 392 13.26 -17.28 -3.76
CA ARG A 392 13.02 -15.86 -4.07
C ARG A 392 11.61 -15.57 -4.59
N TYR A 393 10.89 -16.58 -5.08
CA TYR A 393 9.54 -16.47 -5.65
C TYR A 393 8.65 -17.60 -5.13
N ASP A 394 7.37 -17.60 -5.52
CA ASP A 394 6.40 -18.62 -5.09
C ASP A 394 6.60 -19.96 -5.79
N SER A 395 7.67 -20.67 -5.41
CA SER A 395 8.02 -21.98 -5.94
C SER A 395 7.42 -23.12 -5.12
N ALA A 396 7.40 -24.32 -5.68
CA ALA A 396 6.97 -25.53 -4.98
C ALA A 396 7.90 -25.86 -3.80
N GLU A 397 9.20 -25.64 -3.94
CA GLU A 397 10.21 -25.78 -2.89
C GLU A 397 9.91 -24.84 -1.71
N ARG A 398 9.62 -23.56 -1.99
CA ARG A 398 9.21 -22.60 -0.96
C ARG A 398 7.88 -23.00 -0.33
N GLY A 399 6.92 -23.43 -1.13
CA GLY A 399 5.63 -23.93 -0.64
C GLY A 399 5.75 -25.13 0.30
N LEU A 400 6.68 -26.05 0.01
CA LEU A 400 6.98 -27.23 0.83
C LEU A 400 7.70 -26.84 2.13
N LEU A 401 8.69 -25.94 2.07
CA LEU A 401 9.34 -25.38 3.27
C LEU A 401 8.35 -24.65 4.17
N ARG A 402 7.39 -23.91 3.61
CA ARG A 402 6.32 -23.28 4.41
C ARG A 402 5.53 -24.33 5.18
N ASP A 403 5.14 -25.42 4.51
CA ASP A 403 4.40 -26.51 5.14
C ASP A 403 5.20 -27.13 6.28
N ALA A 404 6.49 -27.36 6.05
CA ALA A 404 7.41 -27.94 7.01
C ALA A 404 7.66 -27.04 8.23
N VAL A 405 7.95 -25.74 8.02
CA VAL A 405 8.16 -24.77 9.12
C VAL A 405 6.93 -24.69 10.01
N VAL A 406 5.75 -24.54 9.41
CA VAL A 406 4.49 -24.42 10.15
C VAL A 406 4.20 -25.71 10.91
N ARG A 407 4.45 -26.87 10.29
CA ARG A 407 4.28 -28.16 10.95
C ARG A 407 5.23 -28.34 12.14
N ALA A 408 6.50 -27.96 12.01
CA ALA A 408 7.48 -28.01 13.09
C ALA A 408 7.03 -27.13 14.27
N LEU A 409 6.57 -25.91 13.99
CA LEU A 409 6.03 -25.02 15.02
C LEU A 409 4.79 -25.61 15.71
N CYS A 410 3.83 -26.15 14.96
CA CYS A 410 2.66 -26.81 15.53
C CYS A 410 3.02 -27.95 16.48
N ARG A 411 3.95 -28.81 16.07
CA ARG A 411 4.42 -29.97 16.84
C ARG A 411 5.11 -29.56 18.15
N HIS A 412 5.95 -28.53 18.11
CA HIS A 412 6.82 -28.16 19.23
C HIS A 412 6.25 -27.05 20.13
N ARG A 413 5.16 -26.38 19.74
CA ARG A 413 4.61 -25.21 20.45
C ARG A 413 3.14 -25.35 20.86
N GLY A 414 2.53 -26.53 20.71
CA GLY A 414 1.12 -26.72 21.07
C GLY A 414 0.17 -25.83 20.25
N LEU A 415 0.51 -25.58 18.99
CA LEU A 415 -0.26 -24.71 18.09
C LEU A 415 -1.06 -25.54 17.09
N GLY A 416 -2.33 -25.18 16.91
CA GLY A 416 -3.15 -25.58 15.78
C GLY A 416 -2.92 -24.68 14.57
N ARG A 417 -3.41 -25.11 13.41
CA ARG A 417 -3.20 -24.45 12.13
C ARG A 417 -4.48 -24.39 11.29
N ILE A 418 -4.74 -23.24 10.68
CA ILE A 418 -5.68 -23.12 9.55
C ILE A 418 -4.88 -22.71 8.30
N ARG A 419 -4.84 -23.59 7.30
CA ARG A 419 -4.13 -23.33 6.05
C ARG A 419 -4.88 -22.35 5.15
N LYS A 420 -4.23 -21.29 4.70
CA LYS A 420 -4.67 -20.44 3.57
C LYS A 420 -3.67 -20.56 2.42
N ARG A 421 -3.95 -19.91 1.30
CA ARG A 421 -3.16 -20.03 0.06
C ARG A 421 -1.69 -19.64 0.25
N THR A 422 -1.44 -18.48 0.86
CA THR A 422 -0.09 -17.89 1.05
C THR A 422 0.30 -17.68 2.51
N THR A 423 -0.64 -17.87 3.43
CA THR A 423 -0.52 -17.58 4.85
C THR A 423 -1.08 -18.75 5.64
N ASP A 424 -0.51 -19.05 6.79
CA ASP A 424 -1.03 -20.05 7.73
C ASP A 424 -1.44 -19.34 9.02
N LEU A 425 -2.62 -19.66 9.55
CA LEU A 425 -3.10 -19.07 10.80
C LEU A 425 -2.76 -20.03 11.93
N LEU A 426 -1.84 -19.64 12.80
CA LEU A 426 -1.48 -20.39 14.00
C LEU A 426 -2.32 -19.91 15.17
N TYR A 427 -2.81 -20.87 15.97
CA TYR A 427 -3.58 -20.57 17.18
C TYR A 427 -3.22 -21.57 18.30
N PRO A 428 -3.21 -21.17 19.57
CA PRO A 428 -2.97 -22.11 20.66
C PRO A 428 -4.07 -23.18 20.72
N ILE A 429 -3.70 -24.46 20.89
CA ILE A 429 -4.67 -25.57 21.00
C ILE A 429 -5.50 -25.44 22.29
N SER A 430 -4.93 -24.86 23.34
CA SER A 430 -5.62 -24.46 24.56
C SER A 430 -5.28 -23.02 24.91
N VAL A 431 -6.26 -22.24 25.38
CA VAL A 431 -6.03 -20.86 25.85
C VAL A 431 -5.57 -20.82 27.32
N TYR A 432 -5.45 -21.99 27.95
CA TYR A 432 -5.03 -22.16 29.33
C TYR A 432 -3.58 -22.66 29.46
N GLU A 433 -2.87 -22.78 28.34
CA GLU A 433 -1.45 -23.15 28.34
C GLU A 433 -0.62 -22.17 29.18
N PRO A 434 0.24 -22.64 30.10
CA PRO A 434 1.04 -21.78 30.97
C PRO A 434 1.87 -20.75 30.20
N GLY A 435 2.39 -21.12 29.03
CA GLY A 435 3.18 -20.24 28.17
C GLY A 435 2.40 -19.03 27.60
N LEU A 436 1.08 -18.97 27.75
CA LEU A 436 0.25 -17.86 27.26
C LEU A 436 -0.05 -16.79 28.32
N GLN A 437 0.45 -16.94 29.55
CA GLN A 437 0.19 -16.00 30.63
C GLN A 437 0.62 -14.56 30.29
N GLU A 438 1.78 -14.39 29.65
CA GLU A 438 2.23 -13.08 29.18
C GLU A 438 1.31 -12.51 28.10
N LEU A 439 0.91 -13.32 27.11
CA LEU A 439 -0.06 -12.89 26.08
C LEU A 439 -1.38 -12.41 26.71
N LYS A 440 -1.85 -13.10 27.75
CA LYS A 440 -3.10 -12.77 28.46
C LYS A 440 -3.03 -11.40 29.15
N LYS A 441 -1.85 -10.96 29.61
CA LYS A 441 -1.66 -9.61 30.20
C LYS A 441 -1.89 -8.51 29.16
N HIS A 442 -1.52 -8.76 27.90
CA HIS A 442 -1.65 -7.77 26.85
C HIS A 442 -3.04 -7.76 26.19
N VAL A 443 -3.67 -8.93 25.99
CA VAL A 443 -4.90 -9.06 25.19
C VAL A 443 -5.94 -10.02 25.78
N PRO A 444 -6.47 -9.77 26.99
CA PRO A 444 -7.56 -10.59 27.52
C PRO A 444 -8.90 -10.31 26.78
N PRO A 445 -9.83 -11.28 26.71
CA PRO A 445 -9.59 -12.72 26.83
C PRO A 445 -8.79 -13.26 25.62
N LEU A 446 -8.21 -14.47 25.75
CA LEU A 446 -7.41 -15.11 24.68
C LEU A 446 -8.24 -15.97 23.72
N GLY A 447 -9.55 -16.07 23.92
CA GLY A 447 -10.44 -16.80 23.04
C GLY A 447 -11.84 -16.92 23.62
N GLY A 448 -12.75 -17.48 22.84
CA GLY A 448 -14.14 -17.71 23.20
C GLY A 448 -15.06 -17.66 21.99
N SER A 449 -16.35 -17.44 22.23
CA SER A 449 -17.34 -17.22 21.17
C SER A 449 -17.45 -15.75 20.81
N VAL A 450 -17.74 -15.44 19.55
CA VAL A 450 -18.10 -14.08 19.13
C VAL A 450 -19.49 -13.74 19.68
N PRO A 451 -19.72 -12.53 20.24
CA PRO A 451 -21.03 -12.15 20.79
C PRO A 451 -22.16 -12.33 19.76
N LYS A 452 -23.29 -12.89 20.20
CA LYS A 452 -24.46 -13.26 19.35
C LYS A 452 -24.22 -14.41 18.36
N TYR A 453 -23.01 -14.97 18.26
CA TYR A 453 -22.67 -16.07 17.38
C TYR A 453 -21.96 -17.19 18.18
N PRO A 454 -22.70 -18.00 18.96
CA PRO A 454 -22.10 -19.01 19.84
C PRO A 454 -21.28 -20.07 19.09
N ASN A 455 -21.63 -20.35 17.84
CA ASN A 455 -20.91 -21.30 16.99
C ASN A 455 -19.65 -20.71 16.34
N LEU A 456 -19.40 -19.40 16.46
CA LEU A 456 -18.23 -18.73 15.90
C LEU A 456 -17.15 -18.60 16.98
N GLN A 457 -16.27 -19.61 17.05
CA GLN A 457 -15.17 -19.69 18.00
C GLN A 457 -13.95 -18.95 17.48
N TRP A 458 -13.27 -18.23 18.36
CA TRP A 458 -12.04 -17.51 18.04
C TRP A 458 -10.97 -17.70 19.13
N ARG A 459 -9.71 -17.54 18.74
CA ARG A 459 -8.55 -17.55 19.64
C ARG A 459 -7.57 -16.46 19.24
N GLU A 460 -6.86 -15.91 20.21
CA GLU A 460 -5.74 -15.03 19.96
C GLU A 460 -4.58 -15.87 19.39
N GLY A 461 -4.15 -15.53 18.17
CA GLY A 461 -3.18 -16.32 17.40
C GLY A 461 -2.22 -15.42 16.63
N CYS A 462 -1.56 -16.02 15.65
CA CYS A 462 -0.61 -15.34 14.76
C CYS A 462 -0.74 -15.88 13.34
N ALA A 463 -1.04 -15.00 12.40
CA ALA A 463 -0.91 -15.34 10.99
C ALA A 463 0.57 -15.32 10.62
N VAL A 464 1.05 -16.40 10.01
CA VAL A 464 2.45 -16.57 9.63
C VAL A 464 2.60 -16.77 8.12
N ARG A 465 3.66 -16.21 7.56
CA ARG A 465 4.08 -16.46 6.18
C ARG A 465 5.59 -16.52 6.11
N ILE A 466 6.13 -17.29 5.17
CA ILE A 466 7.56 -17.26 4.90
C ILE A 466 7.87 -16.35 3.72
N GLU A 467 8.94 -15.56 3.84
CA GLU A 467 9.47 -14.71 2.77
C GLU A 467 10.97 -14.90 2.65
N TRP A 468 11.49 -14.67 1.45
CA TRP A 468 12.93 -14.61 1.22
C TRP A 468 13.37 -13.15 1.09
N ALA A 469 14.32 -12.74 1.93
CA ALA A 469 14.89 -11.41 1.90
C ALA A 469 16.34 -11.44 2.40
N ALA A 470 17.22 -10.73 1.68
CA ALA A 470 18.66 -10.67 1.98
C ALA A 470 19.31 -12.04 2.21
N ASP A 471 19.09 -12.93 1.23
CA ASP A 471 19.63 -14.28 1.21
C ASP A 471 19.36 -15.09 2.48
N SER A 472 18.23 -14.82 3.13
CA SER A 472 17.73 -15.55 4.29
C SER A 472 16.22 -15.77 4.18
N LEU A 473 15.76 -16.85 4.79
CA LEU A 473 14.34 -17.12 4.97
C LEU A 473 13.85 -16.44 6.26
N TRP A 474 12.70 -15.78 6.17
CA TRP A 474 12.07 -15.04 7.26
C TRP A 474 10.66 -15.55 7.48
N LEU A 475 10.27 -15.70 8.74
CA LEU A 475 8.91 -15.99 9.18
C LEU A 475 8.25 -14.68 9.61
N LEU A 476 7.37 -14.14 8.78
CA LEU A 476 6.61 -12.93 9.09
C LEU A 476 5.44 -13.29 10.00
N LEU A 477 5.19 -12.44 10.98
CA LEU A 477 4.26 -12.63 12.08
C LEU A 477 3.21 -11.52 12.07
N GLU A 478 1.94 -11.89 12.05
CA GLU A 478 0.82 -10.95 12.16
C GLU A 478 -0.11 -11.40 13.30
N PRO A 479 0.14 -10.93 14.53
CA PRO A 479 -0.67 -11.28 15.69
C PRO A 479 -2.11 -10.78 15.59
N GLY A 480 -3.08 -11.65 15.83
CA GLY A 480 -4.50 -11.30 15.67
C GLY A 480 -5.47 -12.41 16.06
N PRO A 481 -6.77 -12.09 16.11
CA PRO A 481 -7.81 -13.08 16.37
C PRO A 481 -7.96 -14.04 15.18
N ILE A 482 -7.89 -15.34 15.46
CA ILE A 482 -8.07 -16.43 14.51
C ILE A 482 -9.43 -17.08 14.75
N PHE A 483 -10.27 -17.11 13.72
CA PHE A 483 -11.61 -17.69 13.77
C PHE A 483 -11.57 -19.15 13.32
N LEU A 484 -11.96 -20.07 14.22
CA LEU A 484 -11.83 -21.51 14.04
C LEU A 484 -12.99 -22.12 13.25
N THR A 485 -14.18 -21.57 13.39
CA THR A 485 -15.44 -22.08 12.81
C THR A 485 -16.09 -21.06 11.88
N LEU A 486 -15.28 -20.46 11.01
CA LEU A 486 -15.73 -19.41 10.10
C LEU A 486 -16.58 -19.98 8.94
N THR A 487 -17.78 -19.44 8.77
CA THR A 487 -18.70 -19.75 7.65
C THR A 487 -18.89 -18.54 6.74
N ALA A 488 -19.56 -18.72 5.59
CA ALA A 488 -19.90 -17.60 4.70
C ALA A 488 -20.80 -16.56 5.40
N GLU A 489 -21.79 -17.02 6.14
CA GLU A 489 -22.78 -16.22 6.86
C GLU A 489 -22.16 -15.42 8.03
N THR A 490 -21.18 -16.01 8.71
CA THR A 490 -20.55 -15.41 9.90
C THR A 490 -19.36 -14.50 9.56
N ARG A 491 -18.99 -14.39 8.28
CA ARG A 491 -17.81 -13.65 7.82
C ARG A 491 -17.86 -12.17 8.18
N PHE A 492 -19.02 -11.54 8.06
CA PHE A 492 -19.20 -10.12 8.38
C PHE A 492 -19.03 -9.88 9.89
N ALA A 493 -19.65 -10.73 10.72
CA ALA A 493 -19.52 -10.67 12.18
C ALA A 493 -18.07 -10.89 12.65
N ALA A 494 -17.37 -11.88 12.07
CA ALA A 494 -15.95 -12.13 12.34
C ALA A 494 -15.09 -10.90 11.99
N SER A 495 -15.33 -10.29 10.83
CA SER A 495 -14.58 -9.10 10.41
C SER A 495 -14.82 -7.91 11.34
N GLY A 496 -16.07 -7.66 11.73
CA GLY A 496 -16.41 -6.59 12.68
C GLY A 496 -15.76 -6.80 14.05
N PHE A 497 -15.92 -7.99 14.60
CA PHE A 497 -15.32 -8.37 15.89
C PHE A 497 -13.78 -8.30 15.87
N GLY A 498 -13.17 -8.81 14.80
CA GLY A 498 -11.72 -8.75 14.60
C GLY A 498 -11.22 -7.32 14.56
N ARG A 499 -11.88 -6.43 13.80
CA ARG A 499 -11.54 -5.01 13.72
C ARG A 499 -11.64 -4.33 15.07
N GLU A 500 -12.69 -4.58 15.85
CA GLU A 500 -12.86 -4.00 17.18
C GLU A 500 -11.73 -4.41 18.13
N ARG A 501 -11.32 -5.69 18.12
CA ARG A 501 -10.20 -6.19 18.96
C ARG A 501 -8.83 -5.67 18.53
N THR A 502 -8.64 -5.34 17.26
CA THR A 502 -7.37 -4.83 16.76
C THR A 502 -7.30 -3.31 16.73
N PHE A 503 -8.43 -2.60 16.79
CA PHE A 503 -8.52 -1.14 16.69
C PHE A 503 -7.59 -0.38 17.65
N LYS A 504 -7.46 -0.86 18.90
CA LYS A 504 -6.61 -0.23 19.93
C LYS A 504 -5.18 -0.81 19.99
N ARG A 505 -4.76 -1.62 19.02
CA ARG A 505 -3.41 -2.19 18.95
C ARG A 505 -2.45 -1.21 18.27
N TYR A 506 -2.26 -0.06 18.91
CA TYR A 506 -1.25 0.92 18.52
C TYR A 506 0.16 0.35 18.73
N ASN A 507 1.19 1.06 18.24
CA ASN A 507 2.57 0.59 18.15
C ASN A 507 3.09 -0.14 19.40
N GLN A 508 2.92 0.41 20.60
CA GLN A 508 3.39 -0.24 21.84
C GLN A 508 2.74 -1.61 22.07
N LYS A 509 1.42 -1.71 21.88
CA LYS A 509 0.69 -2.95 22.09
C LYS A 509 1.00 -3.98 21.01
N LEU A 510 1.12 -3.54 19.76
CA LEU A 510 1.53 -4.42 18.66
C LEU A 510 2.96 -4.93 18.86
N ASP A 511 3.88 -4.09 19.33
CA ASP A 511 5.26 -4.45 19.65
C ASP A 511 5.31 -5.54 20.72
N SER A 512 4.56 -5.39 21.83
CA SER A 512 4.45 -6.44 22.87
C SER A 512 3.89 -7.76 22.34
N LEU A 513 2.95 -7.72 21.38
CA LEU A 513 2.40 -8.93 20.76
C LEU A 513 3.43 -9.61 19.84
N VAL A 514 4.19 -8.82 19.07
CA VAL A 514 5.28 -9.33 18.24
C VAL A 514 6.39 -9.91 19.12
N ASP A 515 6.74 -9.25 20.23
CA ASP A 515 7.66 -9.78 21.24
C ASP A 515 7.22 -11.12 21.78
N PHE A 516 5.97 -11.22 22.23
CA PHE A 516 5.41 -12.47 22.72
C PHE A 516 5.51 -13.58 21.67
N TRP A 517 4.98 -13.36 20.47
CA TRP A 517 4.95 -14.40 19.43
C TRP A 517 6.35 -14.77 18.93
N SER A 518 7.24 -13.80 18.78
CA SER A 518 8.63 -14.09 18.41
C SER A 518 9.33 -14.96 19.46
N SER A 519 9.14 -14.65 20.74
CA SER A 519 9.72 -15.40 21.86
C SER A 519 9.08 -16.79 22.01
N TYR A 520 7.76 -16.87 21.89
CA TYR A 520 7.00 -18.12 21.97
C TYR A 520 7.38 -19.09 20.84
N LEU A 521 7.54 -18.60 19.61
CA LEU A 521 7.96 -19.43 18.48
C LEU A 521 9.46 -19.79 18.56
N TYR A 522 10.31 -18.87 19.04
CA TYR A 522 11.72 -19.14 19.31
C TYR A 522 11.92 -20.25 20.34
N GLY A 523 11.16 -20.26 21.43
CA GLY A 523 11.34 -21.21 22.54
C GLY A 523 12.65 -20.96 23.28
N ASP A 524 13.49 -21.98 23.40
CA ASP A 524 14.83 -21.90 24.00
C ASP A 524 15.95 -21.81 22.94
N GLY A 525 15.57 -21.66 21.67
CA GLY A 525 16.51 -21.65 20.53
C GLY A 525 16.89 -23.05 20.05
N GLU A 526 16.12 -24.06 20.45
CA GLU A 526 16.28 -25.43 20.03
C GLU A 526 15.96 -25.63 18.54
N GLU A 527 16.45 -26.74 18.00
CA GLU A 527 16.06 -27.19 16.68
C GLU A 527 14.66 -27.81 16.73
N VAL A 528 13.76 -27.37 15.86
CA VAL A 528 12.41 -27.91 15.74
C VAL A 528 12.28 -28.73 14.47
N HIS A 529 11.60 -29.87 14.57
CA HIS A 529 11.50 -30.87 13.52
C HIS A 529 10.06 -30.95 13.00
N ALA A 530 9.89 -30.97 11.67
CA ALA A 530 8.57 -31.08 11.07
C ALA A 530 7.96 -32.47 11.27
N LEU A 531 8.78 -33.52 11.16
CA LEU A 531 8.33 -34.91 11.20
C LEU A 531 9.01 -35.70 12.33
N GLY A 532 10.27 -35.38 12.69
CA GLY A 532 11.02 -36.10 13.72
C GLY A 532 11.44 -37.50 13.25
N VAL A 533 11.77 -37.64 11.96
CA VAL A 533 12.16 -38.93 11.36
C VAL A 533 13.66 -39.16 11.51
N SER A 534 14.03 -40.39 11.87
CA SER A 534 15.44 -40.80 12.02
C SER A 534 16.01 -41.48 10.76
N THR A 535 15.17 -42.06 9.92
CA THR A 535 15.54 -42.81 8.71
C THR A 535 14.93 -42.17 7.46
N GLY A 536 15.56 -41.11 6.95
CA GLY A 536 15.12 -40.39 5.76
C GLY A 536 15.57 -38.93 5.75
N VAL A 537 14.73 -38.04 5.22
CA VAL A 537 15.01 -36.60 5.19
C VAL A 537 13.95 -35.85 6.00
N ASP A 538 14.35 -35.33 7.17
CA ASP A 538 13.49 -34.45 7.96
C ASP A 538 13.71 -32.97 7.60
N ALA A 539 12.72 -32.14 7.90
CA ALA A 539 12.83 -30.70 7.83
C ALA A 539 13.05 -30.11 9.23
N ALA A 540 14.30 -29.77 9.51
CA ALA A 540 14.73 -29.20 10.78
C ALA A 540 14.99 -27.69 10.66
N PHE A 541 14.53 -26.91 11.63
CA PHE A 541 14.65 -25.46 11.64
C PHE A 541 15.15 -24.94 12.98
N ARG A 542 15.96 -23.88 12.95
CA ARG A 542 16.28 -23.07 14.13
C ARG A 542 15.92 -21.62 13.85
N PHE A 543 15.22 -20.96 14.77
CA PHE A 543 14.85 -19.55 14.63
C PHE A 543 15.84 -18.63 15.34
N GLY A 544 16.00 -17.41 14.82
CA GLY A 544 16.71 -16.36 15.53
C GLY A 544 15.86 -15.81 16.68
N GLN A 545 16.50 -15.34 17.74
CA GLN A 545 15.81 -14.78 18.92
C GLN A 545 15.16 -13.42 18.63
N ARG A 546 15.75 -12.62 17.74
CA ARG A 546 15.32 -11.25 17.47
C ARG A 546 14.62 -11.15 16.12
N THR A 547 13.63 -10.29 16.06
CA THR A 547 13.00 -9.91 14.80
C THR A 547 13.91 -9.00 13.97
N GLY A 548 13.59 -8.83 12.69
CA GLY A 548 14.28 -7.89 11.81
C GLY A 548 14.04 -6.43 12.21
N PHE A 549 14.90 -5.56 11.70
CA PHE A 549 14.76 -4.10 11.80
C PHE A 549 14.93 -3.50 10.40
N THR A 550 14.63 -2.22 10.25
CA THR A 550 14.97 -1.42 9.07
C THR A 550 15.26 0.01 9.49
N ARG A 551 16.00 0.76 8.67
CA ARG A 551 16.30 2.18 8.88
C ARG A 551 16.22 2.93 7.56
N ARG A 552 16.09 4.26 7.63
CA ARG A 552 16.16 5.09 6.42
C ARG A 552 17.55 4.94 5.78
N ALA A 553 17.59 4.76 4.47
CA ALA A 553 18.85 4.72 3.73
C ALA A 553 19.58 6.07 3.89
N GLY A 554 20.85 6.04 4.30
CA GLY A 554 21.69 7.23 4.51
C GLY A 554 21.73 7.77 5.95
N ALA A 555 21.18 7.05 6.94
CA ALA A 555 21.29 7.37 8.38
C ALA A 555 22.45 6.63 9.07
#